data_AF-A0A0D2GA59-F1
#
_entry.id   AF-A0A0D2GA59-F1
#
_cell.length_a   1.000
_cell.length_b   1.000
_cell.length_c   1.000
_cell.angle_alpha   90.00
_cell.angle_beta   90.00
_cell.angle_gamma   90.00
#
_symmetry.space_group_name_H-M   'P 1'
#
loop_
_entity.id
_entity.type
_entity.pdbx_description
1 polymer ?
#
loop_
_entity_poly.entity_id
_entity_poly.type
_entity_poly.pdbx_seq_one_letter_code
_entity_poly.pdbx_strand_id
1 'polypeptide(L)'
;MDMPVNVPVDDPNADTEWNDILRKHGIIPEKEPDPEPIIQEALLEAVKKAHENRLEDKDLDELHDLEDEEDEAFLESYRRKRLAEIQSLQKKSLYGQVFPLQKPDYARDVTEESSKAFVLVNLTSSLGTNVESRVLSEIWRQAARKFGDVKFCEIRADLCIEGYPEKNTPTILVYKDGDIKRQIITLGQLNGVRTNLKDLERLLVDVGAVTENDMRLRQKDDEDENEKNNQVNDDDDDWD
;
A
#
# COMPACT_ATOMS: atom_id res chain seq x y z
N MET A 1 -20.87 -70.43 -27.35
CA MET A 1 -20.31 -69.44 -26.42
C MET A 1 -19.68 -68.38 -27.30
N ASP A 2 -20.40 -67.29 -27.55
CA ASP A 2 -19.84 -66.14 -28.28
C ASP A 2 -18.88 -65.44 -27.33
N MET A 3 -17.58 -65.70 -27.52
CA MET A 3 -16.54 -64.97 -26.81
C MET A 3 -16.50 -63.55 -27.36
N PRO A 4 -16.51 -62.51 -26.50
CA PRO A 4 -16.40 -61.14 -26.97
C PRO A 4 -15.02 -60.97 -27.62
N VAL A 5 -15.04 -60.47 -28.86
CA VAL A 5 -13.81 -60.18 -29.61
C VAL A 5 -13.04 -59.11 -28.84
N ASN A 6 -11.93 -59.50 -28.22
CA ASN A 6 -11.02 -58.59 -27.55
C ASN A 6 -10.20 -57.86 -28.61
N VAL A 7 -10.69 -56.70 -29.05
CA VAL A 7 -9.98 -55.88 -30.02
C VAL A 7 -8.79 -55.22 -29.31
N PRO A 8 -7.56 -55.37 -29.82
CA PRO A 8 -6.41 -54.69 -29.24
C PRO A 8 -6.61 -53.18 -29.33
N VAL A 9 -6.70 -52.51 -28.19
CA VAL A 9 -6.61 -51.06 -28.11
C VAL A 9 -5.12 -50.75 -28.04
N ASP A 10 -4.53 -50.36 -29.17
CA ASP A 10 -3.08 -50.10 -29.24
C ASP A 10 -2.66 -48.91 -28.35
N ASP A 11 -3.50 -47.87 -28.22
CA ASP A 11 -3.35 -46.75 -27.27
C ASP A 11 -4.73 -46.10 -26.97
N PRO A 12 -5.22 -46.08 -25.71
CA PRO A 12 -6.50 -45.45 -25.31
C PRO A 12 -6.61 -43.95 -25.63
N ASN A 13 -5.47 -43.26 -25.77
CA ASN A 13 -5.42 -41.82 -26.04
C ASN A 13 -5.25 -41.48 -27.53
N ALA A 14 -5.06 -42.46 -28.40
CA ALA A 14 -4.95 -42.21 -29.83
C ALA A 14 -6.29 -41.70 -30.40
N ASP A 15 -6.23 -40.68 -31.25
CA ASP A 15 -7.40 -40.14 -31.94
C ASP A 15 -7.67 -40.94 -33.21
N THR A 16 -8.29 -42.10 -33.03
CA THR A 16 -8.75 -42.96 -34.11
C THR A 16 -10.27 -43.04 -34.10
N GLU A 17 -10.89 -43.19 -35.28
CA GLU A 17 -12.35 -43.34 -35.38
C GLU A 17 -12.86 -44.51 -34.51
N TRP A 18 -12.03 -45.53 -34.31
CA TRP A 18 -12.34 -46.67 -33.43
C TRP A 18 -12.36 -46.26 -31.95
N ASN A 19 -11.36 -45.52 -31.48
CA ASN A 19 -11.33 -45.04 -30.09
C ASN A 19 -12.46 -44.06 -29.78
N ASP A 20 -12.87 -43.21 -30.72
CA ASP A 20 -14.01 -42.31 -30.53
C ASP A 20 -15.34 -43.07 -30.40
N ILE A 21 -15.51 -44.14 -31.18
CA ILE A 21 -16.66 -45.04 -31.03
C ILE A 21 -16.63 -45.73 -29.65
N LEU A 22 -15.46 -46.17 -29.19
CA LEU A 22 -15.30 -46.81 -27.88
C LEU A 22 -15.53 -45.84 -26.70
N ARG A 23 -15.09 -44.58 -26.81
CA ARG A 23 -15.41 -43.50 -25.86
C ARG A 23 -16.91 -43.24 -25.82
N LYS A 24 -17.56 -43.12 -26.98
CA LYS A 24 -19.02 -42.92 -27.09
C LYS A 24 -19.82 -44.07 -26.47
N HIS A 25 -19.32 -45.30 -26.54
CA HIS A 25 -19.92 -46.47 -25.92
C HIS A 25 -19.51 -46.69 -24.44
N GLY A 26 -18.71 -45.78 -23.87
CA GLY A 26 -18.28 -45.84 -22.47
C GLY A 26 -17.32 -46.99 -22.14
N ILE A 27 -16.66 -47.56 -23.16
CA ILE A 27 -15.71 -48.67 -23.01
C ILE A 27 -14.33 -48.14 -22.59
N ILE A 28 -13.98 -46.91 -23.01
CA ILE A 28 -12.74 -46.21 -22.65
C ILE A 28 -13.11 -44.81 -22.11
N PRO A 29 -12.38 -44.27 -21.10
CA PRO A 29 -12.63 -42.92 -20.57
C PRO A 29 -12.60 -41.82 -21.64
N GLU A 30 -13.41 -40.78 -21.46
CA GLU A 30 -13.36 -39.58 -22.29
C GLU A 30 -11.99 -38.90 -22.14
N LYS A 31 -11.48 -38.38 -23.27
CA LYS A 31 -10.20 -37.69 -23.31
C LYS A 31 -10.33 -36.36 -22.56
N GLU A 32 -9.35 -36.03 -21.72
CA GLU A 32 -9.31 -34.72 -21.07
C GLU A 32 -9.35 -33.62 -22.14
N PRO A 33 -10.16 -32.57 -21.95
CA PRO A 33 -10.22 -31.47 -22.90
C PRO A 33 -8.82 -30.86 -23.05
N ASP A 34 -8.45 -30.53 -24.28
CA ASP A 34 -7.16 -29.94 -24.58
C ASP A 34 -6.96 -28.69 -23.70
N PRO A 35 -5.89 -28.62 -22.89
CA PRO A 35 -5.63 -27.44 -22.08
C PRO A 35 -5.30 -26.20 -22.92
N GLU A 36 -4.89 -26.36 -24.19
CA GLU A 36 -4.53 -25.26 -25.07
C GLU A 36 -5.59 -24.14 -25.17
N PRO A 37 -6.88 -24.40 -25.48
CA PRO A 37 -7.91 -23.36 -25.52
C PRO A 37 -8.09 -22.61 -24.19
N ILE A 38 -8.00 -23.31 -23.06
CA ILE A 38 -8.14 -22.69 -21.72
C ILE A 38 -6.94 -21.78 -21.45
N ILE A 39 -5.74 -22.22 -21.80
CA ILE A 39 -4.51 -21.42 -21.65
C ILE A 39 -4.56 -20.19 -22.57
N GLN A 40 -5.03 -20.34 -23.80
CA GLN A 40 -5.16 -19.24 -24.76
C GLN A 40 -6.18 -18.20 -24.28
N GLU A 41 -7.33 -18.63 -23.76
CA GLU A 41 -8.35 -17.74 -23.19
C GLU A 41 -7.81 -16.97 -21.97
N ALA A 42 -7.16 -17.67 -21.04
CA ALA A 42 -6.53 -17.04 -19.88
C ALA A 42 -5.45 -16.02 -20.26
N LEU A 43 -4.66 -16.31 -21.29
CA LEU A 43 -3.65 -15.38 -21.81
C LEU A 43 -4.27 -14.13 -22.43
N LEU A 44 -5.33 -14.30 -23.22
CA LEU A 44 -6.09 -13.19 -23.81
C LEU A 44 -6.70 -12.29 -22.74
N GLU A 45 -7.28 -12.87 -21.70
CA GLU A 45 -7.86 -12.12 -20.57
C GLU A 45 -6.79 -11.36 -19.80
N ALA A 46 -5.62 -11.98 -19.56
CA ALA A 46 -4.49 -11.32 -18.89
C ALA A 46 -3.98 -10.11 -19.68
N VAL A 47 -3.86 -10.23 -21.02
CA VAL A 47 -3.45 -9.12 -21.89
C VAL A 47 -4.48 -8.00 -21.85
N LYS A 48 -5.77 -8.32 -21.90
CA LYS A 48 -6.85 -7.34 -21.83
C LYS A 48 -6.82 -6.58 -20.50
N LYS A 49 -6.67 -7.29 -19.38
CA LYS A 49 -6.59 -6.67 -18.05
C LYS A 49 -5.34 -5.80 -17.89
N ALA A 50 -4.20 -6.23 -18.43
CA ALA A 50 -2.98 -5.43 -18.44
C ALA A 50 -3.16 -4.14 -19.26
N HIS A 51 -3.84 -4.21 -20.40
CA HIS A 51 -4.18 -3.05 -21.20
C HIS A 51 -5.13 -2.12 -20.45
N GLU A 52 -6.19 -2.65 -19.84
CA GLU A 52 -7.17 -1.86 -19.08
C GLU A 52 -6.54 -1.17 -17.87
N ASN A 53 -5.62 -1.81 -17.15
CA ASN A 53 -4.97 -1.27 -15.95
C ASN A 53 -3.68 -0.48 -16.22
N ARG A 54 -3.29 -0.25 -17.49
CA ARG A 54 -1.99 0.36 -17.83
C ARG A 54 -1.79 1.79 -17.27
N LEU A 55 -2.88 2.49 -17.02
CA LEU A 55 -2.89 3.86 -16.49
C LEU A 55 -3.20 3.93 -14.99
N GLU A 56 -3.34 2.78 -14.30
CA GLU A 56 -3.71 2.70 -12.88
C GLU A 56 -2.67 3.30 -11.92
N ASP A 57 -1.46 3.54 -12.43
CA ASP A 57 -0.37 4.17 -11.70
C ASP A 57 -0.22 5.66 -12.03
N LYS A 58 -0.93 6.18 -13.03
CA LYS A 58 -0.74 7.55 -13.52
C LYS A 58 -1.50 8.59 -12.70
N ASP A 59 -0.86 9.71 -12.41
CA ASP A 59 -1.49 10.88 -11.77
C ASP A 59 -2.20 11.78 -12.81
N LEU A 60 -2.96 12.79 -12.36
CA LEU A 60 -3.75 13.64 -13.26
C LEU A 60 -2.90 14.36 -14.31
N ASP A 61 -1.72 14.83 -13.93
CA ASP A 61 -0.79 15.51 -14.85
C ASP A 61 -0.21 14.52 -15.86
N GLU A 62 0.21 13.33 -15.41
CA GLU A 62 0.70 12.29 -16.32
C GLU A 62 -0.39 11.77 -17.26
N LEU A 63 -1.66 11.74 -16.82
CA LEU A 63 -2.78 11.41 -17.69
C LEU A 63 -2.99 12.50 -18.75
N HIS A 64 -2.79 13.77 -18.40
CA HIS A 64 -2.89 14.87 -19.36
C HIS A 64 -1.82 14.80 -20.45
N ASP A 65 -0.59 14.40 -20.10
CA ASP A 65 0.48 14.20 -21.08
C ASP A 65 0.17 13.07 -22.10
N LEU A 66 -0.79 12.20 -21.80
CA LEU A 66 -1.20 11.07 -22.66
C LEU A 66 -2.43 11.36 -23.52
N GLU A 67 -2.98 12.59 -23.51
CA GLU A 67 -4.14 12.97 -24.34
C GLU A 67 -3.93 12.73 -25.85
N ASP A 68 -2.71 12.91 -26.35
CA ASP A 68 -2.38 12.70 -27.77
C ASP A 68 -2.20 11.22 -28.13
N GLU A 69 -1.92 10.36 -27.15
CA GLU A 69 -1.60 8.93 -27.35
C GLU A 69 -2.82 8.02 -27.14
N GLU A 70 -3.75 8.44 -26.29
CA GLU A 70 -4.80 7.58 -25.74
C GLU A 70 -6.22 8.04 -26.13
N ASP A 71 -7.16 7.10 -26.16
CA ASP A 71 -8.56 7.40 -26.44
C ASP A 71 -9.16 8.32 -25.36
N GLU A 72 -9.75 9.45 -25.77
CA GLU A 72 -10.36 10.44 -24.87
C GLU A 72 -11.34 9.81 -23.87
N ALA A 73 -12.21 8.90 -24.34
CA ALA A 73 -13.19 8.23 -23.47
C ALA A 73 -12.52 7.32 -22.42
N PHE A 74 -11.39 6.71 -22.76
CA PHE A 74 -10.61 5.89 -21.85
C PHE A 74 -9.91 6.78 -20.81
N LEU A 75 -9.27 7.86 -21.27
CA LEU A 75 -8.57 8.82 -20.41
C LEU A 75 -9.52 9.50 -19.42
N GLU A 76 -10.70 9.93 -19.89
CA GLU A 76 -11.72 10.59 -19.06
C GLU A 76 -12.24 9.65 -17.94
N SER A 77 -12.33 8.34 -18.23
CA SER A 77 -12.71 7.35 -17.22
C SER A 77 -11.69 7.27 -16.08
N TYR A 78 -10.39 7.39 -16.42
CA TYR A 78 -9.28 7.41 -15.48
C TYR A 78 -9.21 8.72 -14.71
N ARG A 79 -9.36 9.86 -15.38
CA ARG A 79 -9.46 11.19 -14.73
C ARG A 79 -10.55 11.21 -13.68
N ARG A 80 -11.74 10.71 -14.02
CA ARG A 80 -12.85 10.60 -13.09
C ARG A 80 -12.53 9.67 -11.92
N LYS A 81 -11.89 8.53 -12.16
CA LYS A 81 -11.43 7.61 -11.10
C LYS A 81 -10.46 8.31 -10.15
N ARG A 82 -9.47 9.03 -10.68
CA ARG A 82 -8.48 9.78 -9.89
C ARG A 82 -9.08 10.92 -9.10
N LEU A 83 -9.95 11.72 -9.72
CA LEU A 83 -10.66 12.79 -9.01
C LEU A 83 -11.51 12.24 -7.85
N ALA A 84 -12.16 11.08 -8.04
CA ALA A 84 -12.93 10.45 -6.98
C ALA A 84 -12.03 9.95 -5.83
N GLU A 85 -10.86 9.40 -6.15
CA GLU A 85 -9.87 8.96 -5.17
C GLU A 85 -9.35 10.15 -4.34
N ILE A 86 -8.92 11.23 -5.00
CA ILE A 86 -8.47 12.47 -4.35
C ILE A 86 -9.58 13.04 -3.44
N GLN A 87 -10.82 13.11 -3.92
CA GLN A 87 -11.94 13.57 -3.10
C GLN A 87 -12.20 12.67 -1.90
N SER A 88 -12.05 11.35 -2.06
CA SER A 88 -12.18 10.41 -0.95
C SER A 88 -11.07 10.59 0.08
N LEU A 89 -9.83 10.79 -0.36
CA LEU A 89 -8.69 11.01 0.53
C LEU A 89 -8.85 12.34 1.29
N GLN A 90 -9.23 13.42 0.59
CA GLN A 90 -9.48 14.71 1.24
C GLN A 90 -10.57 14.63 2.31
N LYS A 91 -11.65 13.87 2.07
CA LYS A 91 -12.71 13.66 3.07
C LYS A 91 -12.24 12.86 4.29
N LYS A 92 -11.32 11.91 4.08
CA LYS A 92 -10.74 11.07 5.15
C LYS A 92 -9.59 11.76 5.88
N SER A 93 -9.01 12.81 5.30
CA SER A 93 -7.86 13.53 5.81
C SER A 93 -8.20 14.43 7.02
N LEU A 94 -8.50 13.80 8.16
CA LEU A 94 -8.96 14.46 9.38
C LEU A 94 -7.84 14.83 10.35
N TYR A 95 -6.68 14.19 10.25
CA TYR A 95 -5.62 14.28 11.27
C TYR A 95 -4.54 15.29 10.89
N GLY A 96 -3.82 15.08 9.78
CA GLY A 96 -2.91 16.06 9.16
C GLY A 96 -1.72 16.58 10.00
N GLN A 97 -1.59 16.15 11.26
CA GLN A 97 -0.58 16.61 12.21
C GLN A 97 -0.29 15.52 13.25
N VAL A 98 0.78 15.72 14.02
CA VAL A 98 1.13 14.84 15.14
C VAL A 98 0.37 15.28 16.40
N PHE A 99 -0.34 14.34 17.02
CA PHE A 99 -1.09 14.57 18.25
C PHE A 99 -0.28 14.13 19.48
N PRO A 100 0.07 15.04 20.41
CA PRO A 100 0.68 14.65 21.67
C PRO A 100 -0.36 13.90 22.52
N LEU A 101 0.01 12.74 23.07
CA LEU A 101 -0.86 11.95 23.93
C LEU A 101 -0.49 12.11 25.40
N GLN A 102 -1.50 11.92 26.26
CA GLN A 102 -1.34 11.71 27.68
C GLN A 102 -1.88 10.33 28.06
N LYS A 103 -1.34 9.72 29.12
CA LYS A 103 -1.74 8.38 29.56
C LYS A 103 -3.25 8.23 29.82
N PRO A 104 -3.96 9.19 30.45
CA PRO A 104 -5.40 9.07 30.69
C PRO A 104 -6.23 9.05 29.39
N ASP A 105 -5.76 9.72 28.34
CA ASP A 105 -6.48 9.85 27.07
C ASP A 105 -6.14 8.73 26.07
N TYR A 106 -5.14 7.89 26.38
CA TYR A 106 -4.63 6.87 25.46
C TYR A 106 -5.74 5.94 24.92
N ALA A 107 -6.62 5.45 25.79
CA ALA A 107 -7.68 4.52 25.39
C ALA A 107 -8.64 5.17 24.38
N ARG A 108 -9.06 6.41 24.62
CA ARG A 108 -9.96 7.15 23.72
C ARG A 108 -9.26 7.51 22.42
N ASP A 109 -8.09 8.12 22.53
CA ASP A 109 -7.44 8.76 21.39
C ASP A 109 -6.68 7.76 20.50
N VAL A 110 -6.35 6.57 21.01
CA VAL A 110 -5.68 5.49 20.26
C VAL A 110 -6.61 4.30 20.07
N THR A 111 -7.03 3.63 21.15
CA THR A 111 -7.74 2.35 21.04
C THR A 111 -9.12 2.51 20.41
N GLU A 112 -9.95 3.42 20.91
CA GLU A 112 -11.29 3.67 20.35
C GLU A 112 -11.22 4.27 18.95
N GLU A 113 -10.34 5.26 18.75
CA GLU A 113 -10.19 5.94 17.45
C GLU A 113 -9.64 5.00 16.36
N SER A 114 -8.90 3.95 16.73
CA SER A 114 -8.41 2.95 15.78
C SER A 114 -9.51 2.14 15.08
N SER A 115 -10.75 2.18 15.57
CA SER A 115 -11.90 1.62 14.85
C SER A 115 -12.24 2.39 13.56
N LYS A 116 -11.90 3.67 13.50
CA LYS A 116 -12.22 4.55 12.36
C LYS A 116 -11.07 4.63 11.36
N ALA A 117 -9.84 4.73 11.87
CA ALA A 117 -8.64 4.95 11.08
C ALA A 117 -7.46 4.11 11.62
N PHE A 118 -6.36 4.03 10.88
CA PHE A 118 -5.11 3.54 11.46
C PHE A 118 -4.56 4.60 12.42
N VAL A 119 -4.13 4.17 13.61
CA VAL A 119 -3.49 5.05 14.59
C VAL A 119 -2.08 4.56 14.86
N LEU A 120 -1.10 5.41 14.59
CA LEU A 120 0.32 5.15 14.85
C LEU A 120 0.76 5.95 16.06
N VAL A 121 1.39 5.29 17.04
CA VAL A 121 1.93 5.92 18.24
C VAL A 121 3.45 5.79 18.26
N ASN A 122 4.14 6.93 18.34
CA ASN A 122 5.57 7.01 18.61
C ASN A 122 5.81 7.16 20.12
N LEU A 123 6.40 6.13 20.74
CA LEU A 123 6.91 6.18 22.11
C LEU A 123 8.35 6.70 22.09
N THR A 124 8.54 7.97 22.43
CA THR A 124 9.84 8.65 22.41
C THR A 124 10.65 8.44 23.68
N SER A 125 11.98 8.50 23.57
CA SER A 125 12.90 8.50 24.70
C SER A 125 12.65 9.69 25.64
N SER A 126 12.79 9.48 26.95
CA SER A 126 12.83 10.60 27.91
C SER A 126 14.19 11.32 27.89
N LEU A 127 15.22 10.64 27.38
CA LEU A 127 16.58 11.14 27.27
C LEU A 127 16.73 11.92 25.96
N GLY A 128 16.93 13.24 26.05
CA GLY A 128 17.17 14.10 24.88
C GLY A 128 18.40 13.71 24.04
N THR A 129 19.25 12.79 24.54
CA THR A 129 20.41 12.26 23.82
C THR A 129 20.06 11.16 22.82
N ASN A 130 18.89 10.52 22.90
CA ASN A 130 18.49 9.47 21.95
C ASN A 130 18.33 10.07 20.53
N VAL A 131 19.21 9.66 19.61
CA VAL A 131 19.23 10.17 18.22
C VAL A 131 18.06 9.61 17.44
N GLU A 132 17.74 8.33 17.60
CA GLU A 132 16.68 7.66 16.86
C GLU A 132 15.30 8.26 17.15
N SER A 133 15.00 8.61 18.40
CA SER A 133 13.75 9.27 18.76
C SER A 133 13.62 10.64 18.08
N ARG A 134 14.72 11.41 18.01
CA ARG A 134 14.73 12.71 17.32
C ARG A 134 14.51 12.57 15.81
N VAL A 135 15.20 11.61 15.19
CA VAL A 135 15.04 11.28 13.76
C VAL A 135 13.61 10.87 13.48
N LEU A 136 13.05 9.95 14.28
CA LEU A 136 11.69 9.49 14.07
C LEU A 136 10.69 10.63 14.24
N SER A 137 10.77 11.44 15.30
CA SER A 137 9.84 12.56 15.53
C SER A 137 9.83 13.60 14.40
N GLU A 138 10.95 13.81 13.69
CA GLU A 138 10.99 14.67 12.50
C GLU A 138 10.21 14.04 11.33
N ILE A 139 10.54 12.79 11.00
CA ILE A 139 9.87 12.03 9.93
C ILE A 139 8.37 11.86 10.24
N TRP A 140 8.03 11.71 11.52
CA TRP A 140 6.65 11.59 12.01
C TRP A 140 5.81 12.79 11.65
N ARG A 141 6.37 14.01 11.73
CA ARG A 141 5.69 15.24 11.34
C ARG A 141 5.44 15.32 9.84
N GLN A 142 6.44 14.93 9.03
CA GLN A 142 6.32 14.89 7.57
C GLN A 142 5.24 13.88 7.16
N ALA A 143 5.30 12.67 7.72
CA ALA A 143 4.30 11.63 7.46
C ALA A 143 2.89 12.04 7.88
N ALA A 144 2.73 12.72 9.02
CA ALA A 144 1.42 13.17 9.47
C ALA A 144 0.77 14.20 8.54
N ARG A 145 1.57 15.08 7.91
CA ARG A 145 1.09 16.01 6.89
C ARG A 145 0.70 15.30 5.61
N LYS A 146 1.53 14.34 5.18
CA LYS A 146 1.36 13.58 3.94
C LYS A 146 0.16 12.62 4.00
N PHE A 147 0.00 11.92 5.12
CA PHE A 147 -1.03 10.91 5.33
C PHE A 147 -2.10 11.37 6.32
N GLY A 148 -2.84 12.41 5.97
CA GLY A 148 -3.82 13.01 6.88
C GLY A 148 -5.02 12.14 7.26
N ASP A 149 -5.23 11.01 6.58
CA ASP A 149 -6.21 9.97 6.90
C ASP A 149 -5.71 8.94 7.94
N VAL A 150 -4.41 8.98 8.25
CA VAL A 150 -3.78 8.19 9.30
C VAL A 150 -3.50 9.09 10.50
N LYS A 151 -3.84 8.61 11.71
CA LYS A 151 -3.62 9.40 12.93
C LYS A 151 -2.23 9.13 13.48
N PHE A 152 -1.37 10.15 13.48
CA PHE A 152 -0.05 10.09 14.09
C PHE A 152 -0.08 10.68 15.48
N CYS A 153 0.37 9.89 16.46
CA CYS A 153 0.40 10.27 17.86
C CYS A 153 1.81 10.14 18.42
N GLU A 154 2.13 10.93 19.44
CA GLU A 154 3.43 10.88 20.11
C GLU A 154 3.28 11.01 21.62
N ILE A 155 4.02 10.21 22.38
CA ILE A 155 4.10 10.30 23.84
C ILE A 155 5.47 9.83 24.31
N ARG A 156 5.97 10.42 25.40
CA ARG A 156 7.17 9.88 26.03
C ARG A 156 6.91 8.49 26.59
N ALA A 157 7.84 7.58 26.36
CA ALA A 157 7.70 6.19 26.75
C ALA A 157 7.50 6.02 28.27
N ASP A 158 8.23 6.78 29.08
CA ASP A 158 8.14 6.76 30.55
C ASP A 158 6.79 7.25 31.09
N LEU A 159 6.16 8.20 30.40
CA LEU A 159 4.83 8.69 30.74
C LEU A 159 3.73 7.71 30.35
N CYS A 160 3.92 6.94 29.28
CA CYS A 160 2.97 5.93 28.83
C CYS A 160 3.06 4.65 29.68
N ILE A 161 4.28 4.11 29.80
CA ILE A 161 4.58 2.83 30.45
C ILE A 161 5.68 3.08 31.49
N GLU A 162 5.33 2.89 32.76
CA GLU A 162 6.26 3.12 33.87
C GLU A 162 7.44 2.14 33.77
N GLY A 163 8.66 2.67 33.83
CA GLY A 163 9.87 1.87 33.73
C GLY A 163 10.15 1.30 32.33
N TYR A 164 9.53 1.85 31.27
CA TYR A 164 9.83 1.41 29.90
C TYR A 164 11.34 1.57 29.60
N PRO A 165 12.04 0.53 29.13
CA PRO A 165 13.48 0.61 28.93
C PRO A 165 13.86 1.64 27.87
N GLU A 166 14.73 2.59 28.22
CA GLU A 166 15.23 3.60 27.28
C GLU A 166 15.88 2.99 26.03
N LYS A 167 16.55 1.84 26.17
CA LYS A 167 17.14 1.09 25.05
C LYS A 167 16.12 0.58 24.01
N ASN A 168 14.83 0.55 24.36
CA ASN A 168 13.75 0.16 23.45
C ASN A 168 13.15 1.37 22.72
N THR A 169 13.61 2.60 23.01
CA THR A 169 13.08 3.82 22.39
C THR A 169 13.89 4.25 21.16
N PRO A 170 13.24 4.76 20.10
CA PRO A 170 11.79 4.91 19.98
C PRO A 170 11.07 3.57 19.75
N THR A 171 9.78 3.49 20.10
CA THR A 171 8.93 2.35 19.74
C THR A 171 7.72 2.84 18.96
N ILE A 172 7.48 2.27 17.78
CA ILE A 172 6.26 2.51 17.01
C ILE A 172 5.23 1.43 17.34
N LEU A 173 4.02 1.85 17.67
CA LEU A 173 2.86 0.98 17.83
C LEU A 173 1.82 1.34 16.77
N VAL A 174 1.39 0.36 15.98
CA VAL A 174 0.35 0.52 14.95
C VAL A 174 -0.93 -0.14 15.43
N TYR A 175 -1.99 0.65 15.57
CA TYR A 175 -3.31 0.19 15.99
C TYR A 175 -4.31 0.25 14.83
N LYS A 176 -5.17 -0.75 14.78
CA LYS A 176 -6.36 -0.79 13.91
C LYS A 176 -7.41 -1.68 14.54
N ASP A 177 -8.64 -1.19 14.61
CA ASP A 177 -9.82 -1.88 15.15
C ASP A 177 -9.67 -2.35 16.61
N GLY A 178 -9.01 -1.54 17.44
CA GLY A 178 -8.75 -1.81 18.86
C GLY A 178 -7.51 -2.66 19.13
N ASP A 179 -6.93 -3.28 18.11
CA ASP A 179 -5.80 -4.19 18.24
C ASP A 179 -4.48 -3.57 17.76
N ILE A 180 -3.37 -4.02 18.36
CA ILE A 180 -2.03 -3.74 17.85
C ILE A 180 -1.75 -4.65 16.64
N LYS A 181 -1.61 -4.05 15.46
CA LYS A 181 -1.26 -4.76 14.22
C LYS A 181 0.25 -4.94 14.05
N ARG A 182 1.04 -3.97 14.51
CA ARG A 182 2.49 -4.00 14.40
C ARG A 182 3.15 -3.25 15.55
N GLN A 183 4.28 -3.76 15.99
CA GLN A 183 5.17 -3.09 16.93
C GLN A 183 6.59 -3.11 16.36
N ILE A 184 7.23 -1.94 16.36
CA ILE A 184 8.63 -1.80 15.97
C ILE A 184 9.37 -1.19 17.14
N ILE A 185 10.34 -1.93 17.67
CA ILE A 185 11.19 -1.51 18.77
C ILE A 185 12.51 -1.04 18.18
N THR A 186 12.89 0.20 18.52
CA THR A 186 13.98 0.98 17.92
C THR A 186 13.87 1.15 16.41
N LEU A 187 14.67 2.04 15.84
CA LEU A 187 14.76 2.16 14.38
C LEU A 187 15.63 1.06 13.76
N GLY A 188 16.21 0.16 14.55
CA GLY A 188 17.05 -0.94 14.06
C GLY A 188 16.32 -1.92 13.14
N GLN A 189 14.99 -2.05 13.27
CA GLN A 189 14.17 -2.87 12.35
C GLN A 189 13.77 -2.12 11.06
N LEU A 190 14.04 -0.82 11.01
CA LEU A 190 13.93 0.02 9.82
C LEU A 190 15.35 0.22 9.26
N ASN A 191 15.85 1.44 9.25
CA ASN A 191 17.19 1.78 8.75
C ASN A 191 18.04 2.51 9.81
N GLY A 192 17.76 2.24 11.09
CA GLY A 192 18.42 2.89 12.23
C GLY A 192 18.31 4.40 12.17
N VAL A 193 19.40 5.09 12.49
CA VAL A 193 19.50 6.57 12.39
C VAL A 193 19.40 7.12 10.95
N ARG A 194 19.44 6.26 9.93
CA ARG A 194 19.24 6.64 8.51
C ARG A 194 17.82 6.39 8.02
N THR A 195 16.91 6.00 8.92
CA THR A 195 15.49 5.94 8.61
C THR A 195 15.06 7.28 8.02
N ASN A 196 14.31 7.22 6.92
CA ASN A 196 13.75 8.37 6.23
C ASN A 196 12.25 8.16 5.98
N LEU A 197 11.59 9.12 5.34
CA LEU A 197 10.15 9.05 5.08
C LEU A 197 9.75 7.79 4.28
N LYS A 198 10.56 7.36 3.31
CA LYS A 198 10.27 6.16 2.51
C LYS A 198 10.26 4.87 3.33
N ASP A 199 11.08 4.81 4.38
CA ASP A 199 11.07 3.65 5.29
C ASP A 199 9.76 3.59 6.09
N LEU A 200 9.22 4.76 6.47
CA LEU A 200 7.92 4.86 7.15
C LEU A 200 6.75 4.62 6.18
N GLU A 201 6.86 5.07 4.93
CA GLU A 201 5.89 4.77 3.86
C GLU A 201 5.77 3.26 3.61
N ARG A 202 6.90 2.55 3.52
CA ARG A 202 6.90 1.08 3.43
C ARG A 202 6.20 0.44 4.61
N LEU A 203 6.46 0.93 5.83
CA LEU A 203 5.75 0.44 7.01
C LEU A 203 4.24 0.64 6.89
N LEU A 204 3.78 1.80 6.41
CA LEU A 204 2.35 2.08 6.22
C LEU A 204 1.70 1.15 5.19
N VAL A 205 2.42 0.82 4.12
CA VAL A 205 1.97 -0.16 3.12
C VAL A 205 1.92 -1.56 3.71
N ASP A 206 2.97 -2.00 4.40
CA ASP A 206 3.08 -3.34 4.99
C ASP A 206 1.96 -3.63 6.00
N VAL A 207 1.52 -2.63 6.76
CA VAL A 207 0.41 -2.77 7.72
C VAL A 207 -0.97 -2.56 7.10
N GLY A 208 -1.03 -2.17 5.82
CA GLY A 208 -2.26 -1.89 5.09
C GLY A 208 -2.93 -0.56 5.45
N ALA A 209 -2.18 0.38 6.06
CA ALA A 209 -2.67 1.73 6.32
C ALA A 209 -2.75 2.56 5.04
N VAL A 210 -1.85 2.29 4.09
CA VAL A 210 -1.78 2.93 2.78
C VAL A 210 -1.73 1.82 1.72
N THR A 211 -2.37 2.01 0.57
CA THR A 211 -2.34 1.04 -0.53
C THR A 211 -1.06 1.16 -1.35
N GLU A 212 -0.59 0.07 -1.97
CA GLU A 212 0.61 0.08 -2.82
C GLU A 212 0.57 1.10 -3.96
N ASN A 213 -0.62 1.38 -4.51
CA ASN A 213 -0.84 2.32 -5.61
C ASN A 213 -1.25 3.72 -5.14
N ASP A 214 -1.09 4.03 -3.85
CA ASP A 214 -1.44 5.36 -3.33
C ASP A 214 -0.54 6.43 -3.96
N MET A 215 -1.16 7.40 -4.64
CA MET A 215 -0.49 8.49 -5.34
C MET A 215 0.49 9.28 -4.45
N ARG A 216 0.23 9.36 -3.14
CA ARG A 216 1.10 10.08 -2.20
C ARG A 216 2.48 9.43 -2.09
N LEU A 217 2.60 8.12 -2.32
CA LEU A 217 3.89 7.42 -2.32
C LEU A 217 4.79 7.83 -3.50
N ARG A 218 4.22 8.45 -4.53
CA ARG A 218 4.92 8.86 -5.76
C ARG A 218 5.28 10.33 -5.78
N GLN A 219 4.56 11.17 -5.03
CA GLN A 219 4.90 12.58 -4.89
C GLN A 219 6.34 12.71 -4.40
N LYS A 220 7.17 13.38 -5.21
CA LYS A 220 8.45 13.90 -4.74
C LYS A 220 8.12 14.86 -3.60
N ASP A 221 8.80 14.70 -2.48
CA ASP A 221 8.65 15.60 -1.35
C ASP A 221 9.27 16.96 -1.78
N ASP A 222 8.47 17.79 -2.45
CA ASP A 222 8.88 19.12 -2.95
C ASP A 222 9.10 20.15 -1.81
N GLU A 223 9.08 19.70 -0.54
CA GLU A 223 9.34 20.55 0.63
C GLU A 223 10.78 21.11 0.66
N ASP A 224 11.74 20.51 -0.05
CA ASP A 224 13.12 21.05 -0.16
C ASP A 224 13.23 22.32 -1.03
N GLU A 225 12.22 22.67 -1.85
CA GLU A 225 12.27 23.89 -2.69
C GLU A 225 11.66 25.13 -2.01
N ASN A 226 10.69 24.97 -1.11
CA ASN A 226 10.01 26.11 -0.49
C ASN A 226 10.86 26.84 0.58
N GLU A 227 11.84 26.19 1.20
CA GLU A 227 12.74 26.88 2.15
C GLU A 227 13.75 27.82 1.45
N LYS A 228 14.07 27.60 0.17
CA LYS A 228 14.99 28.48 -0.58
C LYS A 228 14.33 29.76 -1.09
N ASN A 229 13.03 29.74 -1.37
CA ASN A 229 12.31 30.92 -1.87
C ASN A 229 11.97 31.96 -0.79
N ASN A 230 12.03 31.58 0.49
CA ASN A 230 11.74 32.50 1.61
C ASN A 230 12.98 33.24 2.15
N GLN A 231 14.16 33.04 1.56
CA GLN A 231 15.40 33.76 1.92
C GLN A 231 15.84 34.81 0.90
N VAL A 232 15.07 35.03 -0.18
CA VAL A 232 15.45 35.95 -1.27
C VAL A 232 14.59 37.23 -1.32
N ASN A 233 13.60 37.39 -0.42
CA ASN A 233 12.66 38.53 -0.45
C ASN A 233 12.77 39.52 0.71
N ASP A 234 13.79 39.44 1.58
CA ASP A 234 13.95 40.36 2.74
C ASP A 234 15.13 41.35 2.62
N ASP A 235 15.84 41.42 1.48
CA ASP A 235 17.08 42.22 1.33
C ASP A 235 17.00 43.36 0.28
N ASP A 236 15.80 43.86 -0.09
CA ASP A 236 15.66 44.93 -1.11
C ASP A 236 14.75 46.12 -0.70
N ASP A 237 14.56 46.38 0.61
CA ASP A 237 13.85 47.57 1.12
C ASP A 237 14.77 48.53 1.91
N ASP A 238 15.99 48.76 1.40
CA ASP A 238 16.90 49.79 1.92
C ASP A 238 17.48 50.64 0.79
N TRP A 239 16.68 51.58 0.28
CA TRP A 239 17.17 52.75 -0.46
C TRP A 239 16.49 54.02 0.09
N ASP A 240 17.26 54.73 0.91
CA ASP A 240 17.12 56.15 1.28
C ASP A 240 17.11 57.09 0.05
#